data_AF-A0A1E1W5C5-F1
#
_entry.id   AF-A0A1E1W5C5-F1
#
_cell.length_a   1.000
_cell.length_b   1.000
_cell.length_c   1.000
_cell.angle_alpha   90.00
_cell.angle_beta   90.00
_cell.angle_gamma   90.00
#
_symmetry.space_group_name_H-M   'P 1'
#
loop_
_entity.id
_entity.type
_entity.pdbx_description
1 polymer ?
#
loop_
_entity_poly.entity_id
_entity_poly.type
_entity_poly.pdbx_seq_one_letter_code
_entity_poly.pdbx_strand_id
1 'polypeptide(L)'
;ELELLQANRALPPHRHHVRLLAMIDNTRKLLAGVIFTASAQHGLGRDILLRILNEQTTSPSQGPTGALDEISLALQMALLYALDLSVLHRREDGEELAKKLPLIQDPDLISVLLDELTPHPNQSHDQPEKTSGVRALCQLALGLALAALKRAPQSLLRRGGGPEVKVELLDQDEVLVDAAIDGKVFE
;
A
#
# COMPACT_ATOMS: atom_id res chain seq x y z
N GLU A 1 -2.20 -18.68 14.42
CA GLU A 1 -1.23 -18.56 15.54
C GLU A 1 -1.85 -18.96 16.88
N LEU A 2 -2.93 -18.31 17.32
CA LEU A 2 -3.65 -18.63 18.57
C LEU A 2 -4.18 -20.08 18.61
N GLU A 3 -4.78 -20.55 17.51
CA GLU A 3 -5.22 -21.94 17.36
C GLU A 3 -4.06 -22.94 17.43
N LEU A 4 -2.89 -22.56 16.91
CA LEU A 4 -1.65 -23.34 16.97
C LEU A 4 -1.14 -23.44 18.41
N LEU A 5 -1.20 -22.36 19.19
CA LEU A 5 -0.85 -22.36 20.60
C LEU A 5 -1.84 -23.19 21.43
N GLN A 6 -3.12 -23.13 21.09
CA GLN A 6 -4.18 -23.91 21.74
C GLN A 6 -4.03 -25.41 21.45
N ALA A 7 -3.81 -25.78 20.17
CA ALA A 7 -3.60 -27.16 19.74
C ALA A 7 -2.38 -27.79 20.42
N ASN A 8 -1.31 -27.01 20.62
CA ASN A 8 -0.09 -27.47 21.28
C ASN A 8 -0.14 -27.42 22.82
N ARG A 9 -1.29 -27.09 23.43
CA ARG A 9 -1.43 -26.84 24.89
C ARG A 9 -0.37 -25.88 25.44
N ALA A 10 0.09 -24.94 24.61
CA ALA A 10 1.12 -23.97 24.94
C ALA A 10 0.52 -22.66 25.52
N LEU A 11 -0.80 -22.63 25.75
CA LEU A 11 -1.47 -21.48 26.35
C LEU A 11 -1.27 -21.47 27.87
N PRO A 12 -0.79 -20.35 28.44
CA PRO A 12 -0.58 -20.25 29.87
C PRO A 12 -1.91 -20.00 30.62
N PRO A 13 -1.94 -20.06 31.97
CA PRO A 13 -3.15 -19.85 32.78
C PRO A 13 -3.82 -18.49 32.50
N HIS A 14 -5.13 -18.37 32.75
CA HIS A 14 -5.97 -17.23 32.31
C HIS A 14 -5.37 -15.83 32.55
N ARG A 15 -4.72 -15.58 33.69
CA ARG A 15 -4.03 -14.29 33.95
C ARG A 15 -2.84 -14.04 33.03
N HIS A 16 -2.06 -15.07 32.73
CA HIS A 16 -0.93 -15.01 31.80
C HIS A 16 -1.39 -15.01 30.34
N HIS A 17 -2.56 -15.59 30.05
CA HIS A 17 -3.16 -15.58 28.72
C HIS A 17 -3.48 -14.15 28.26
N VAL A 18 -4.15 -13.34 29.09
CA VAL A 18 -4.44 -11.93 28.76
C VAL A 18 -3.15 -11.14 28.51
N ARG A 19 -2.13 -11.36 29.35
CA ARG A 19 -0.83 -10.71 29.18
C ARG A 19 -0.12 -11.12 27.89
N LEU A 20 -0.19 -12.39 27.52
CA LEU A 20 0.37 -12.90 26.27
C LEU A 20 -0.32 -12.26 25.06
N LEU A 21 -1.65 -12.22 25.05
CA LEU A 21 -2.42 -11.58 23.97
C LEU A 21 -2.09 -10.09 23.84
N ALA A 22 -2.01 -9.37 24.96
CA ALA A 22 -1.61 -7.96 24.97
C ALA A 22 -0.19 -7.77 24.42
N MET A 23 0.73 -8.69 24.73
CA MET A 23 2.11 -8.64 24.21
C MET A 23 2.16 -8.93 22.70
N ILE A 24 1.38 -9.89 22.20
CA ILE A 24 1.29 -10.19 20.76
C ILE A 24 0.71 -8.99 20.01
N ASP A 25 -0.38 -8.41 20.51
CA ASP A 25 -1.00 -7.22 19.92
C ASP A 25 -0.04 -6.03 19.87
N ASN A 26 0.63 -5.75 20.99
CA ASN A 26 1.62 -4.68 21.06
C ASN A 26 2.81 -4.91 20.11
N THR A 27 3.28 -6.16 19.99
CA THR A 27 4.35 -6.50 19.04
C THR A 27 3.90 -6.26 17.60
N ARG A 28 2.66 -6.61 17.25
CA ARG A 28 2.11 -6.36 15.91
C ARG A 28 2.00 -4.86 15.60
N LYS A 29 1.54 -4.06 16.56
CA LYS A 29 1.49 -2.58 16.45
C LYS A 29 2.87 -1.98 16.23
N LEU A 30 3.85 -2.39 17.03
CA LEU A 30 5.23 -1.94 16.87
C LEU A 30 5.80 -2.33 15.50
N LEU A 31 5.54 -3.56 15.03
CA LEU A 31 5.98 -4.02 13.73
C LEU A 31 5.33 -3.20 12.59
N ALA A 32 4.03 -2.94 12.66
CA ALA A 32 3.34 -2.09 11.70
C ALA A 32 3.93 -0.67 11.68
N GLY A 33 4.27 -0.12 12.84
CA GLY A 33 5.00 1.16 12.97
C GLY A 33 6.39 1.13 12.32
N VAL A 34 7.14 0.03 12.46
CA VAL A 34 8.43 -0.16 11.78
C VAL A 34 8.24 -0.18 10.26
N ILE A 35 7.25 -0.90 9.75
CA ILE A 35 6.94 -0.96 8.31
C ILE A 35 6.58 0.44 7.78
N PHE A 36 5.73 1.17 8.51
CA PHE A 36 5.36 2.54 8.19
C PHE A 36 6.59 3.46 8.09
N THR A 37 7.41 3.48 9.14
CA THR A 37 8.60 4.34 9.20
C THR A 37 9.68 3.95 8.20
N ALA A 38 9.83 2.66 7.87
CA ALA A 38 10.70 2.18 6.81
C ALA A 38 10.21 2.65 5.43
N SER A 39 8.91 2.50 5.15
CA SER A 39 8.31 2.98 3.91
C SER A 39 8.51 4.49 3.71
N ALA A 40 8.31 5.28 4.76
CA ALA A 40 8.51 6.74 4.71
C ALA A 40 9.96 7.16 4.40
N GLN A 41 10.94 6.30 4.67
CA GLN A 41 12.36 6.60 4.45
C GLN A 41 12.87 6.14 3.08
N HIS A 42 12.45 4.96 2.62
CA HIS A 42 13.02 4.33 1.42
C HIS A 42 12.01 3.56 0.57
N GLY A 43 10.71 3.65 0.87
CA GLY A 43 9.65 2.86 0.23
C GLY A 43 9.65 1.39 0.64
N LEU A 44 8.85 0.58 -0.05
CA LEU A 44 8.69 -0.85 0.22
C LEU A 44 9.08 -1.69 -1.00
N GLY A 45 9.78 -2.79 -0.78
CA GLY A 45 10.05 -3.76 -1.84
C GLY A 45 8.76 -4.42 -2.34
N ARG A 46 8.78 -4.87 -3.60
CA ARG A 46 7.64 -5.47 -4.32
C ARG A 46 6.81 -6.42 -3.46
N ASP A 47 7.43 -7.47 -2.91
CA ASP A 47 6.71 -8.54 -2.20
C ASP A 47 5.98 -8.03 -0.96
N ILE A 48 6.61 -7.13 -0.21
CA ILE A 48 6.03 -6.53 1.00
C ILE A 48 4.89 -5.61 0.61
N LEU A 49 5.10 -4.76 -0.40
CA LEU A 49 4.09 -3.83 -0.90
C LEU A 49 2.84 -4.57 -1.39
N LEU A 50 3.00 -5.57 -2.26
CA LEU A 50 1.88 -6.35 -2.79
C LEU A 50 1.15 -7.14 -1.71
N ARG A 51 1.88 -7.68 -0.72
CA ARG A 51 1.26 -8.38 0.40
C ARG A 51 0.40 -7.45 1.25
N ILE A 52 0.91 -6.27 1.58
CA ILE A 52 0.17 -5.27 2.35
C ILE A 52 -1.03 -4.76 1.53
N LEU A 53 -0.85 -4.52 0.24
CA LEU A 53 -1.93 -4.10 -0.66
C LEU A 53 -3.09 -5.11 -0.66
N ASN A 54 -2.77 -6.40 -0.83
CA ASN A 54 -3.78 -7.46 -0.81
C ASN A 54 -4.49 -7.55 0.55
N GLU A 55 -3.75 -7.44 1.66
CA GLU A 55 -4.32 -7.45 3.01
C GLU A 55 -5.27 -6.27 3.25
N GLN A 56 -4.85 -5.06 2.86
CA GLN A 56 -5.64 -3.83 3.03
C GLN A 56 -6.88 -3.78 2.14
N THR A 57 -6.82 -4.36 0.94
CA THR A 57 -7.93 -4.34 -0.02
C THR A 57 -8.91 -5.50 0.15
N THR A 58 -8.51 -6.59 0.82
CA THR A 58 -9.38 -7.76 1.04
C THR A 58 -10.02 -7.78 2.43
N SER A 59 -9.25 -7.48 3.48
CA SER A 59 -9.71 -7.65 4.85
C SER A 59 -8.93 -6.75 5.82
N PRO A 60 -9.04 -5.42 5.72
CA PRO A 60 -8.42 -4.52 6.67
C PRO A 60 -9.04 -4.72 8.05
N SER A 61 -8.22 -4.69 9.11
CA SER A 61 -8.69 -4.77 10.48
C SER A 61 -9.28 -3.42 10.92
N GLN A 62 -10.37 -3.48 11.67
CA GLN A 62 -11.14 -2.32 12.10
C GLN A 62 -11.19 -2.23 13.62
N GLY A 63 -11.13 -1.00 14.12
CA GLY A 63 -11.35 -0.68 15.50
C GLY A 63 -12.83 -0.65 15.88
N PRO A 64 -13.15 -0.35 17.15
CA PRO A 64 -14.52 -0.36 17.67
C PRO A 64 -15.47 0.63 16.98
N THR A 65 -14.93 1.67 16.33
CA THR A 65 -15.69 2.70 15.62
C THR A 65 -16.01 2.34 14.16
N GLY A 66 -15.50 1.20 13.68
CA GLY A 66 -15.54 0.83 12.25
C GLY A 66 -14.45 1.49 11.40
N ALA A 67 -13.67 2.42 11.97
CA ALA A 67 -12.45 2.93 11.33
C ALA A 67 -11.34 1.88 11.35
N LEU A 68 -10.29 2.08 10.54
CA LEU A 68 -9.09 1.25 10.59
C LEU A 68 -8.52 1.19 12.01
N ASP A 69 -8.16 -0.01 12.45
CA ASP A 69 -7.38 -0.13 13.68
C ASP A 69 -5.96 0.40 13.49
N GLU A 70 -5.22 0.52 14.58
CA GLU A 70 -3.86 1.10 14.58
C GLU A 70 -2.91 0.36 13.63
N ILE A 71 -3.05 -0.97 13.53
CA ILE A 71 -2.21 -1.80 12.65
C ILE A 71 -2.55 -1.49 11.18
N SER A 72 -3.83 -1.57 10.80
CA SER A 72 -4.24 -1.37 9.41
C SER A 72 -4.00 0.07 8.97
N LEU A 73 -4.20 1.04 9.86
CA LEU A 73 -3.87 2.44 9.58
C LEU A 73 -2.36 2.61 9.31
N ALA A 74 -1.48 2.05 10.14
CA ALA A 74 -0.04 2.14 9.92
C ALA A 74 0.38 1.47 8.61
N LEU A 75 -0.20 0.30 8.27
CA LEU A 75 0.05 -0.39 7.01
C LEU A 75 -0.49 0.39 5.80
N GLN A 76 -1.65 1.01 5.92
CA GLN A 76 -2.21 1.88 4.87
C GLN A 76 -1.31 3.10 4.64
N MET A 77 -0.84 3.74 5.72
CA MET A 77 0.11 4.83 5.61
C MET A 77 1.44 4.38 4.98
N ALA A 78 1.88 3.16 5.26
CA ALA A 78 3.06 2.58 4.61
C ALA A 78 2.87 2.43 3.10
N LEU A 79 1.68 2.00 2.62
CA LEU A 79 1.37 1.96 1.19
C LEU A 79 1.40 3.36 0.56
N LEU A 80 0.79 4.35 1.22
CA LEU A 80 0.77 5.73 0.73
C LEU A 80 2.19 6.29 0.57
N TYR A 81 3.07 6.06 1.53
CA TYR A 81 4.48 6.46 1.42
C TYR A 81 5.24 5.69 0.35
N ALA A 82 4.92 4.42 0.12
CA ALA A 82 5.57 3.63 -0.92
C ALA A 82 5.20 4.11 -2.34
N LEU A 83 4.04 4.75 -2.48
CA LEU A 83 3.56 5.36 -3.73
C LEU A 83 3.83 6.87 -3.82
N ASP A 84 4.35 7.49 -2.76
CA ASP A 84 4.56 8.94 -2.74
C ASP A 84 5.74 9.37 -3.61
N LEU A 85 5.43 10.11 -4.67
CA LEU A 85 6.40 10.75 -5.56
C LEU A 85 6.42 12.28 -5.41
N SER A 86 5.86 12.82 -4.32
CA SER A 86 5.88 14.25 -4.02
C SER A 86 7.30 14.82 -3.90
N VAL A 87 8.30 13.96 -3.63
CA VAL A 87 9.72 14.34 -3.60
C VAL A 87 10.19 14.98 -4.90
N LEU A 88 9.59 14.60 -6.04
CA LEU A 88 9.88 15.18 -7.36
C LEU A 88 9.54 16.67 -7.45
N HIS A 89 8.57 17.13 -6.67
CA HIS A 89 8.07 18.50 -6.70
C HIS A 89 8.55 19.35 -5.52
N ARG A 90 8.99 18.70 -4.43
CA ARG A 90 9.35 19.36 -3.18
C ARG A 90 10.85 19.69 -3.08
N ARG A 91 11.69 19.07 -3.91
CA ARG A 91 13.15 19.14 -3.77
C ARG A 91 13.83 19.28 -5.12
N GLU A 92 14.93 20.03 -5.14
CA GLU A 92 15.79 20.18 -6.31
C GLU A 92 16.49 18.86 -6.69
N ASP A 93 16.90 18.06 -5.70
CA ASP A 93 17.49 16.72 -5.85
C ASP A 93 16.43 15.60 -5.93
N GLY A 94 15.16 15.96 -6.17
CA GLY A 94 14.02 15.03 -6.13
C GLY A 94 14.14 13.87 -7.12
N GLU A 95 14.70 14.11 -8.30
CA GLU A 95 14.90 13.07 -9.31
C GLU A 95 15.88 11.98 -8.86
N GLU A 96 16.99 12.36 -8.22
CA GLU A 96 18.00 11.41 -7.74
C GLU A 96 17.47 10.54 -6.59
N LEU A 97 16.62 11.13 -5.74
CA LEU A 97 15.95 10.40 -4.66
C LEU A 97 14.87 9.46 -5.22
N ALA A 98 14.06 9.92 -6.17
CA ALA A 98 13.01 9.10 -6.76
C ALA A 98 13.58 7.86 -7.49
N LYS A 99 14.73 7.98 -8.15
CA LYS A 99 15.45 6.83 -8.75
C LYS A 99 15.83 5.73 -7.74
N LYS A 100 15.87 6.04 -6.44
CA LYS A 100 16.16 5.07 -5.37
C LYS A 100 14.90 4.36 -4.86
N LEU A 101 13.71 4.87 -5.20
CA LEU A 101 12.46 4.30 -4.72
C LEU A 101 12.17 2.97 -5.42
N PRO A 102 11.72 1.94 -4.68
CA PRO A 102 11.36 0.63 -5.26
C PRO A 102 10.36 0.72 -6.41
N LEU A 103 9.40 1.65 -6.33
CA LEU A 103 8.42 1.93 -7.40
C LEU A 103 9.07 2.25 -8.75
N ILE A 104 10.26 2.85 -8.73
CA ILE A 104 11.02 3.23 -9.93
C ILE A 104 12.10 2.18 -10.26
N GLN A 105 12.62 1.48 -9.26
CA GLN A 105 13.68 0.47 -9.46
C GLN A 105 13.17 -0.84 -10.08
N ASP A 106 11.95 -1.24 -9.76
CA ASP A 106 11.27 -2.40 -10.33
C ASP A 106 10.42 -1.97 -11.54
N PRO A 107 10.82 -2.33 -12.78
CA PRO A 107 10.12 -1.88 -13.99
C PRO A 107 8.73 -2.48 -14.16
N ASP A 108 8.45 -3.62 -13.52
CA ASP A 108 7.18 -4.33 -13.64
C ASP A 108 6.21 -3.99 -12.51
N LEU A 109 6.68 -3.32 -11.46
CA LEU A 109 5.86 -3.03 -10.28
C LEU A 109 4.66 -2.15 -10.63
N ILE A 110 4.84 -1.11 -11.46
CA ILE A 110 3.75 -0.25 -11.90
C ILE A 110 2.68 -1.04 -12.65
N SER A 111 3.08 -1.91 -13.59
CA SER A 111 2.11 -2.74 -14.34
C SER A 111 1.35 -3.70 -13.43
N VAL A 112 2.02 -4.30 -12.46
CA VAL A 112 1.38 -5.23 -11.52
C VAL A 112 0.40 -4.49 -10.64
N LEU A 113 0.75 -3.29 -10.17
CA LEU A 113 -0.15 -2.47 -9.36
C LEU A 113 -1.37 -2.01 -10.16
N LEU A 114 -1.19 -1.69 -11.45
CA LEU A 114 -2.30 -1.38 -12.35
C LEU A 114 -3.23 -2.57 -12.52
N ASP A 115 -2.71 -3.77 -12.76
CA ASP A 115 -3.52 -4.98 -12.88
C ASP A 115 -4.31 -5.26 -11.58
N GLU A 116 -3.70 -5.04 -10.41
CA GLU A 116 -4.33 -5.27 -9.11
C GLU A 116 -5.39 -4.21 -8.76
N LEU A 117 -5.19 -2.94 -9.13
CA LEU A 117 -6.03 -1.82 -8.69
C LEU A 117 -7.06 -1.36 -9.74
N THR A 118 -6.86 -1.67 -11.01
CA THR A 118 -7.84 -1.34 -12.05
C THR A 118 -9.12 -2.15 -11.84
N PRO A 119 -10.31 -1.50 -11.83
CA PRO A 119 -11.58 -2.21 -11.70
C PRO A 119 -11.74 -3.20 -12.86
N HIS A 120 -11.96 -4.47 -12.55
CA HIS A 120 -12.27 -5.46 -13.57
C HIS A 120 -13.79 -5.62 -13.68
N PRO A 121 -14.38 -5.63 -14.89
CA PRO A 121 -15.83 -5.77 -15.07
C PRO A 121 -16.39 -7.11 -14.56
N ASN A 122 -15.50 -8.09 -14.35
CA ASN A 122 -15.83 -9.42 -13.79
C ASN A 122 -15.65 -9.51 -12.27
N GLN A 123 -15.14 -8.47 -11.60
CA GLN A 123 -15.17 -8.42 -10.14
C GLN A 123 -16.62 -8.17 -9.75
N SER A 124 -17.28 -9.22 -9.27
CA SER A 124 -18.66 -9.22 -8.83
C SER A 124 -18.91 -8.02 -7.89
N HIS A 125 -20.05 -7.36 -8.10
CA HIS A 125 -20.67 -6.31 -7.29
C HIS A 125 -20.82 -6.62 -5.77
N ASP A 126 -20.31 -7.77 -5.33
CA ASP A 126 -20.32 -8.34 -3.97
C ASP A 126 -19.03 -8.06 -3.18
N GLN A 127 -18.05 -7.33 -3.74
CA GLN A 127 -16.98 -6.74 -2.91
C GLN A 127 -17.66 -5.87 -1.85
N PRO A 128 -17.50 -6.16 -0.55
CA PRO A 128 -18.21 -5.45 0.49
C PRO A 128 -17.88 -3.96 0.38
N GLU A 129 -18.89 -3.08 0.44
CA GLU A 129 -18.72 -1.61 0.47
C GLU A 129 -17.64 -1.16 1.48
N LYS A 130 -17.35 -1.99 2.49
CA LYS A 130 -16.38 -1.75 3.57
C LYS A 130 -14.92 -1.75 3.12
N THR A 131 -14.53 -2.44 2.05
CA THR A 131 -13.16 -2.38 1.48
C THR A 131 -13.03 -1.31 0.40
N SER A 132 -14.16 -0.74 -0.06
CA SER A 132 -14.20 0.23 -1.16
C SER A 132 -13.32 1.45 -0.87
N GLY A 133 -13.44 2.07 0.30
CA GLY A 133 -12.67 3.28 0.63
C GLY A 133 -11.15 3.06 0.72
N VAL A 134 -10.69 1.93 1.26
CA VAL A 134 -9.25 1.63 1.37
C VAL A 134 -8.67 1.33 -0.01
N ARG A 135 -9.38 0.56 -0.83
CA ARG A 135 -9.00 0.31 -2.22
C ARG A 135 -9.00 1.60 -3.03
N ALA A 136 -10.02 2.43 -2.88
CA ALA A 136 -10.15 3.73 -3.52
C ALA A 136 -8.99 4.66 -3.14
N LEU A 137 -8.56 4.64 -1.87
CA LEU A 137 -7.39 5.39 -1.42
C LEU A 137 -6.09 4.90 -2.08
N CYS A 138 -5.91 3.59 -2.26
CA CYS A 138 -4.78 3.03 -3.01
C CYS A 138 -4.83 3.40 -4.50
N GLN A 139 -6.02 3.36 -5.12
CA GLN A 139 -6.23 3.79 -6.51
C GLN A 139 -5.86 5.25 -6.69
N LEU A 140 -6.35 6.13 -5.80
CA LEU A 140 -6.02 7.56 -5.81
C LEU A 140 -4.50 7.78 -5.67
N ALA A 141 -3.87 7.12 -4.70
CA ALA A 141 -2.43 7.26 -4.46
C ALA A 141 -1.60 6.84 -5.68
N LEU A 142 -1.93 5.70 -6.31
CA LEU A 142 -1.26 5.27 -7.54
C LEU A 142 -1.54 6.22 -8.71
N GLY A 143 -2.79 6.68 -8.89
CA GLY A 143 -3.14 7.65 -9.94
C GLY A 143 -2.33 8.95 -9.80
N LEU A 144 -2.18 9.47 -8.58
CA LEU A 144 -1.34 10.64 -8.30
C LEU A 144 0.16 10.36 -8.58
N ALA A 145 0.65 9.17 -8.25
CA ALA A 145 2.02 8.77 -8.56
C ALA A 145 2.27 8.73 -10.07
N LEU A 146 1.36 8.14 -10.84
CA LEU A 146 1.42 8.10 -12.30
C LEU A 146 1.37 9.51 -12.90
N ALA A 147 0.47 10.37 -12.43
CA ALA A 147 0.39 11.76 -12.86
C ALA A 147 1.68 12.55 -12.55
N ALA A 148 2.32 12.28 -11.40
CA ALA A 148 3.63 12.83 -11.06
C ALA A 148 4.73 12.34 -12.02
N LEU A 149 4.71 11.05 -12.39
CA LEU A 149 5.65 10.46 -13.35
C LEU A 149 5.48 11.00 -14.77
N LYS A 150 4.25 11.26 -15.23
CA LYS A 150 4.01 11.91 -16.54
C LYS A 150 4.69 13.26 -16.67
N ARG A 151 4.76 14.00 -15.56
CA ARG A 151 5.38 15.34 -15.49
C ARG A 151 6.87 15.28 -15.16
N ALA A 152 7.39 14.09 -14.82
CA ALA A 152 8.78 13.92 -14.42
C ALA A 152 9.73 14.03 -15.62
N PRO A 153 11.01 14.38 -15.38
CA PRO A 153 12.04 14.36 -16.40
C PRO A 153 12.17 12.98 -17.07
N GLN A 154 12.39 12.96 -18.39
CA GLN A 154 12.54 11.72 -19.16
C GLN A 154 13.73 10.86 -18.70
N SER A 155 14.72 11.46 -18.04
CA SER A 155 15.86 10.76 -17.42
C SER A 155 15.47 9.87 -16.23
N LEU A 156 14.29 10.07 -15.65
CA LEU A 156 13.73 9.20 -14.62
C LEU A 156 13.02 7.99 -15.26
N LEU A 157 12.37 8.20 -16.41
CA LEU A 157 11.66 7.16 -17.17
C LEU A 157 12.61 6.31 -18.04
N ARG A 158 13.70 6.91 -18.52
CA ARG A 158 14.80 6.26 -19.23
C ARG A 158 15.86 5.77 -18.27
N ARG A 159 15.75 4.50 -17.89
CA ARG A 159 16.81 3.82 -17.15
C ARG A 159 18.02 3.67 -18.06
N GLY A 160 19.19 4.14 -17.64
CA GLY A 160 20.45 3.89 -18.34
C GLY A 160 20.67 2.38 -18.52
N GLY A 161 20.37 1.87 -19.72
CA GLY A 161 20.54 0.46 -20.12
C GLY A 161 19.43 -0.53 -19.73
N GLY A 162 18.29 -0.08 -19.18
CA GLY A 162 17.18 -0.96 -18.78
C GLY A 162 15.88 -0.71 -19.56
N PRO A 163 14.85 -1.58 -19.42
CA PRO A 163 13.54 -1.35 -20.05
C PRO A 163 12.93 -0.04 -19.56
N GLU A 164 12.46 0.79 -20.49
CA GLU A 164 11.76 2.06 -20.20
C GLU A 164 10.42 1.77 -19.51
N VAL A 165 10.04 2.61 -18.55
CA VAL A 165 8.65 2.62 -18.05
C VAL A 165 7.77 2.91 -19.25
N LYS A 166 6.86 1.99 -19.59
CA LYS A 166 5.96 2.14 -20.73
C LYS A 166 5.09 3.37 -20.48
N VAL A 167 5.26 4.40 -21.30
CA VAL A 167 4.52 5.67 -21.19
C VAL A 167 3.01 5.42 -21.22
N GLU A 168 2.56 4.41 -21.98
CA GLU A 168 1.17 3.95 -22.05
C GLU A 168 0.57 3.55 -20.68
N LEU A 169 1.38 3.07 -19.74
CA LEU A 169 0.92 2.74 -18.39
C LEU A 169 0.61 4.00 -17.58
N LEU A 170 1.33 5.09 -17.84
CA LEU A 170 1.11 6.34 -17.13
C LEU A 170 -0.27 6.91 -17.46
N ASP A 171 -0.77 6.70 -18.69
CA ASP A 171 -2.08 7.17 -19.16
C ASP A 171 -3.29 6.58 -18.41
N GLN A 172 -3.07 5.64 -17.50
CA GLN A 172 -4.11 5.06 -16.64
C GLN A 172 -4.36 5.86 -15.35
N ASP A 173 -3.64 6.97 -15.11
CA ASP A 173 -3.84 7.82 -13.94
C ASP A 173 -5.28 8.32 -13.78
N GLU A 174 -5.90 8.85 -14.84
CA GLU A 174 -7.27 9.36 -14.82
C GLU A 174 -8.28 8.25 -14.49
N VAL A 175 -8.10 7.05 -15.08
CA VAL A 175 -8.96 5.89 -14.82
C VAL A 175 -8.92 5.49 -13.34
N LEU A 176 -7.75 5.49 -12.72
CA LEU A 176 -7.61 5.18 -11.30
C LEU A 176 -8.21 6.26 -10.40
N VAL A 177 -8.05 7.54 -10.76
CA VAL A 177 -8.62 8.66 -10.00
C VAL A 177 -10.15 8.62 -10.07
N ASP A 178 -10.73 8.39 -11.24
CA ASP A 178 -12.18 8.25 -11.41
C ASP A 178 -12.71 7.05 -10.61
N ALA A 179 -12.03 5.90 -10.70
CA ALA A 179 -12.39 4.72 -9.90
C ALA A 179 -12.32 4.98 -8.39
N ALA A 180 -11.35 5.79 -7.93
CA ALA A 180 -11.24 6.16 -6.53
C ALA A 180 -12.37 7.10 -6.08
N ILE A 181 -12.78 8.03 -6.94
CA ILE A 181 -13.91 8.93 -6.68
C ILE A 181 -15.21 8.11 -6.59
N ASP A 182 -15.44 7.20 -7.54
CA ASP A 182 -16.58 6.28 -7.53
C ASP A 182 -16.55 5.36 -6.30
N GLY A 183 -15.36 4.96 -5.88
CA GLY A 183 -15.08 4.24 -4.64
C GLY A 183 -15.16 5.07 -3.36
N LYS A 184 -15.62 6.33 -3.44
CA LYS A 184 -15.89 7.23 -2.31
C LYS A 184 -14.65 7.52 -1.45
N VAL A 185 -13.49 7.71 -2.07
CA VAL A 185 -12.22 7.97 -1.36
C VAL A 185 -12.25 9.19 -0.41
N PHE A 186 -13.21 10.10 -0.57
CA PHE A 186 -13.34 11.33 0.23
C PHE A 186 -14.46 11.30 1.28
N GLU A 187 -15.22 10.21 1.40
CA GLU A 187 -16.26 10.01 2.43
C GLU A 187 -15.70 9.26 3.65
#